data_AF-A0A372QT23-F1
#
_entry.id   AF-A0A372QT23-F1
#
_cell.length_a   1.000
_cell.length_b   1.000
_cell.length_c   1.000
_cell.angle_alpha   90.00
_cell.angle_beta   90.00
_cell.angle_gamma   90.00
#
_symmetry.space_group_name_H-M   'P 1'
#
loop_
_entity.id
_entity.type
_entity.pdbx_description
1 polymer ?
#
loop_
_entity_poly.entity_id
_entity_poly.type
_entity_poly.pdbx_seq_one_letter_code
_entity_poly.pdbx_strand_id
1 'polypeptide(L)'
;MDITKYDGNIHPNEWINDIQRYFKLKNTNINDRLGIAMSLVDPIISLPAEIDSLDKLCNLLKEDISFTIFKNTNERMLQSLKYVPENDGGNTSKFISKFRKLCYNADINDIEKQKKYLYKSLPMNHFDSISIEFYKKMENVDSINKLIKEFEDFAIYLSNLIVNESIVALKHVATGKYLSSIENFFGDIVSAEESKLIRDDSIAALNYNYWKIYVTKLEVILLKLFN
;
A
#
# COMPACT_ATOMS: atom_id res chain seq x y z
N MET A 1 -21.36 -6.66 -21.80
CA MET A 1 -19.93 -6.52 -21.52
C MET A 1 -19.28 -6.39 -22.88
N ASP A 2 -18.73 -5.21 -23.18
CA ASP A 2 -17.96 -5.01 -24.39
C ASP A 2 -16.57 -5.58 -24.17
N ILE A 3 -16.08 -6.29 -25.19
CA ILE A 3 -14.79 -6.95 -25.13
C ILE A 3 -13.71 -5.92 -25.46
N THR A 4 -12.71 -5.79 -24.60
CA THR A 4 -11.61 -4.86 -24.84
C THR A 4 -10.62 -5.47 -25.83
N LYS A 5 -10.10 -4.64 -26.72
CA LYS A 5 -8.97 -5.01 -27.57
C LYS A 5 -7.71 -5.21 -26.73
N TYR A 6 -6.82 -6.10 -27.16
CA TYR A 6 -5.49 -6.22 -26.57
C TYR A 6 -4.54 -5.25 -27.27
N ASP A 7 -4.07 -4.24 -26.54
CA ASP A 7 -3.16 -3.19 -27.00
C ASP A 7 -1.81 -3.20 -26.25
N GLY A 8 -1.56 -4.25 -25.46
CA GLY A 8 -0.38 -4.35 -24.60
C GLY A 8 -0.48 -3.64 -23.25
N ASN A 9 -1.59 -2.97 -22.91
CA ASN A 9 -1.77 -2.26 -21.63
C ASN A 9 -2.50 -3.08 -20.55
N ILE A 10 -2.63 -4.39 -20.76
CA ILE A 10 -3.24 -5.34 -19.83
C ILE A 10 -2.39 -6.61 -19.80
N HIS A 11 -2.34 -7.29 -18.66
CA HIS A 11 -1.63 -8.55 -18.56
C HIS A 11 -2.27 -9.63 -19.47
N PRO A 12 -1.52 -10.35 -20.34
CA PRO A 12 -2.08 -11.33 -21.28
C PRO A 12 -2.99 -12.38 -20.66
N ASN A 13 -2.58 -12.96 -19.52
CA ASN A 13 -3.43 -13.92 -18.78
C ASN A 13 -4.78 -13.31 -18.37
N GLU A 14 -4.80 -12.04 -17.96
CA GLU A 14 -6.02 -11.36 -17.52
C GLU A 14 -6.93 -11.09 -18.72
N TRP A 15 -6.37 -10.58 -19.81
CA TRP A 15 -7.12 -10.36 -21.04
C TRP A 15 -7.70 -11.67 -21.59
N ILE A 16 -6.93 -12.75 -21.67
CA ILE A 16 -7.42 -14.07 -22.10
C ILE A 16 -8.56 -14.57 -21.19
N ASN A 17 -8.45 -14.37 -19.86
CA ASN A 17 -9.52 -14.74 -18.93
C ASN A 17 -10.81 -13.94 -19.20
N ASP A 18 -10.69 -12.65 -19.50
CA ASP A 18 -11.83 -11.81 -19.87
C ASP A 18 -12.47 -12.27 -21.19
N ILE A 19 -11.66 -12.61 -22.19
CA ILE A 19 -12.12 -13.21 -23.46
C ILE A 19 -12.88 -14.51 -23.20
N GLN A 20 -12.33 -15.41 -22.39
CA GLN A 20 -12.98 -16.69 -22.06
C GLN A 20 -14.29 -16.48 -21.29
N ARG A 21 -14.32 -15.53 -20.35
CA ARG A 21 -15.53 -15.17 -19.60
C ARG A 21 -16.62 -14.62 -20.52
N TYR A 22 -16.24 -13.77 -21.47
CA TYR A 22 -17.15 -13.25 -22.49
C TYR A 22 -17.79 -14.40 -23.30
N PHE A 23 -16.99 -15.35 -23.79
CA PHE A 23 -17.52 -16.49 -24.53
C PHE A 23 -18.47 -17.37 -23.71
N LYS A 24 -18.18 -17.57 -22.42
CA LYS A 24 -19.07 -18.31 -21.50
C LYS A 24 -20.41 -17.59 -21.32
N LEU A 25 -20.39 -16.26 -21.14
CA LEU A 25 -21.60 -15.47 -20.90
C LEU A 25 -22.50 -15.36 -22.13
N LYS A 26 -21.93 -15.34 -23.34
CA LYS A 26 -22.71 -15.22 -24.57
C LYS A 26 -23.55 -16.47 -24.89
N ASN A 27 -23.31 -17.60 -24.22
CA ASN A 27 -24.10 -18.85 -24.33
C ASN A 27 -24.39 -19.30 -25.78
N THR A 28 -23.52 -18.91 -26.72
CA THR A 28 -23.58 -19.30 -28.12
C THR A 28 -22.44 -20.26 -28.38
N ASN A 29 -22.69 -21.30 -29.19
CA ASN A 29 -21.66 -22.22 -29.66
C ASN A 29 -20.77 -21.48 -30.67
N ILE A 30 -19.94 -20.58 -30.16
CA ILE A 30 -18.96 -19.83 -30.95
C ILE A 30 -17.92 -20.85 -31.39
N ASN A 31 -18.03 -21.29 -32.65
CA ASN A 31 -17.16 -22.31 -33.22
C ASN A 31 -15.72 -21.81 -33.41
N ASP A 32 -15.52 -20.50 -33.65
CA ASP A 32 -14.21 -19.90 -33.88
C ASP A 32 -13.82 -18.88 -32.80
N ARG A 33 -13.64 -19.36 -31.57
CA ARG A 33 -13.23 -18.53 -30.43
C ARG A 33 -11.83 -17.93 -30.62
N LEU A 34 -10.94 -18.69 -31.27
CA LEU A 34 -9.56 -18.27 -31.47
C LEU A 34 -9.47 -17.16 -32.52
N GLY A 35 -10.13 -17.31 -33.68
CA GLY A 35 -10.16 -16.28 -34.71
C GLY A 35 -10.76 -14.97 -34.19
N ILE A 36 -11.80 -15.04 -33.36
CA ILE A 36 -12.35 -13.85 -32.71
C ILE A 36 -11.31 -13.22 -31.76
N ALA A 37 -10.65 -14.00 -30.92
CA ALA A 37 -9.62 -13.47 -30.01
C ALA A 37 -8.47 -12.81 -30.80
N MET A 38 -8.00 -13.45 -31.87
CA MET A 38 -6.96 -12.88 -32.75
C MET A 38 -7.40 -11.56 -33.40
N SER A 39 -8.68 -11.45 -33.82
CA SER A 39 -9.22 -10.21 -34.39
C SER A 39 -9.30 -9.04 -33.40
N LEU A 40 -9.22 -9.33 -32.09
CA LEU A 40 -9.25 -8.34 -31.01
C LEU A 40 -7.86 -7.91 -30.55
N VAL A 41 -6.80 -8.51 -31.07
CA VAL A 41 -5.43 -8.02 -30.87
C VAL A 41 -5.22 -6.79 -31.75
N ASP A 42 -4.59 -5.76 -31.19
CA ASP A 42 -4.26 -4.55 -31.94
C ASP A 42 -3.33 -4.90 -33.13
N PRO A 43 -3.64 -4.43 -34.36
CA PRO A 43 -2.84 -4.76 -35.55
C PRO A 43 -1.36 -4.33 -35.48
N ILE A 44 -0.98 -3.44 -34.55
CA ILE A 44 0.42 -3.09 -34.31
C ILE A 44 1.21 -4.30 -33.81
N ILE A 45 0.56 -5.23 -33.10
CA ILE A 45 1.16 -6.46 -32.59
C ILE A 45 1.10 -7.52 -33.69
N SER A 46 2.26 -7.90 -34.21
CA SER A 46 2.35 -8.88 -35.28
C SER A 46 2.13 -10.30 -34.75
N LEU A 47 1.08 -10.94 -35.25
CA LEU A 47 0.78 -12.34 -34.95
C LEU A 47 1.35 -13.26 -36.06
N PRO A 48 2.01 -14.38 -35.71
CA PRO A 48 2.44 -15.37 -36.69
C PRO A 48 1.25 -16.09 -37.35
N ALA A 49 1.50 -16.73 -38.48
CA ALA A 49 0.46 -17.38 -39.28
C ALA A 49 -0.16 -18.63 -38.60
N GLU A 50 0.58 -19.31 -37.74
CA GLU A 50 0.12 -20.54 -37.07
C GLU A 50 -0.08 -20.33 -35.57
N ILE A 51 -1.33 -20.11 -35.17
CA ILE A 51 -1.79 -20.11 -33.79
C ILE A 51 -2.98 -21.06 -33.71
N ASP A 52 -2.91 -22.10 -32.88
CA ASP A 52 -3.94 -23.14 -32.78
C ASP A 52 -4.69 -23.14 -31.44
N SER A 53 -4.31 -22.25 -30.51
CA SER A 53 -4.87 -22.22 -29.17
C SER A 53 -4.75 -20.85 -28.51
N LEU A 54 -5.65 -20.56 -27.57
CA LEU A 54 -5.60 -19.34 -26.74
C LEU A 54 -4.35 -19.32 -25.85
N ASP A 55 -3.83 -20.48 -25.46
CA ASP A 55 -2.61 -20.57 -24.66
C ASP A 55 -1.37 -20.17 -25.47
N LYS A 56 -1.28 -20.61 -26.74
CA LYS A 56 -0.23 -20.14 -27.66
C LYS A 56 -0.36 -18.64 -27.94
N LEU A 57 -1.58 -18.15 -28.16
CA LEU A 57 -1.84 -16.71 -28.29
C LEU A 57 -1.33 -15.95 -27.05
N CYS A 58 -1.69 -16.41 -25.85
CA CYS A 58 -1.26 -15.80 -24.60
C CYS A 58 0.27 -15.70 -24.47
N ASN A 59 0.98 -16.78 -24.81
CA ASN A 59 2.44 -16.80 -24.75
C ASN A 59 3.07 -15.85 -25.77
N LEU A 60 2.55 -15.80 -27.00
CA LEU A 60 2.99 -14.83 -28.01
C LEU A 60 2.80 -13.38 -27.54
N LEU A 61 1.65 -13.08 -26.93
CA LEU A 61 1.38 -11.75 -26.38
C LEU A 61 2.32 -11.38 -25.22
N LYS A 62 2.85 -12.36 -24.48
CA LYS A 62 3.88 -12.14 -23.45
C LYS A 62 5.28 -11.95 -24.03
N GLU A 63 5.57 -12.51 -25.20
CA GLU A 63 6.84 -12.34 -25.89
C GLU A 63 6.94 -10.99 -26.62
N ASP A 64 5.80 -10.37 -26.93
CA ASP A 64 5.75 -9.05 -27.56
C ASP A 64 6.39 -7.94 -26.70
N ILE A 65 7.03 -6.98 -27.38
CA ILE A 65 7.71 -5.86 -26.74
C ILE A 65 6.75 -4.98 -25.93
N SER A 66 5.48 -4.87 -26.33
CA SER A 66 4.48 -4.06 -25.64
C SER A 66 4.23 -4.59 -24.23
N PHE A 67 4.17 -5.93 -24.07
CA PHE A 67 4.04 -6.53 -22.74
C PHE A 67 5.29 -6.30 -21.89
N THR A 68 6.48 -6.39 -22.48
CA THR A 68 7.73 -6.06 -21.76
C THR A 68 7.73 -4.61 -21.25
N ILE A 69 7.26 -3.66 -22.07
CA ILE A 69 7.13 -2.24 -21.68
C ILE A 69 6.09 -2.08 -20.57
N PHE A 70 4.94 -2.73 -20.68
CA PHE A 70 3.88 -2.73 -19.66
C PHE A 70 4.40 -3.27 -18.31
N LYS A 71 5.07 -4.43 -18.33
CA LYS A 71 5.67 -5.05 -17.15
C LYS A 71 6.64 -4.11 -16.44
N ASN A 72 7.58 -3.54 -17.20
CA ASN A 72 8.57 -2.60 -16.68
C ASN A 72 7.94 -1.30 -16.16
N THR A 73 6.82 -0.87 -16.76
CA THR A 73 6.05 0.30 -16.29
C THR A 73 5.43 0.02 -14.93
N ASN A 74 4.79 -1.14 -14.75
CA ASN A 74 4.22 -1.53 -13.46
C ASN A 74 5.31 -1.68 -12.38
N GLU A 75 6.50 -2.17 -12.74
CA GLU A 75 7.64 -2.19 -11.80
C GLU A 75 8.09 -0.79 -11.38
N ARG A 76 8.20 0.17 -12.31
CA ARG A 76 8.49 1.58 -11.96
C ARG A 76 7.39 2.20 -11.10
N MET A 77 6.13 1.83 -11.32
CA MET A 77 5.02 2.25 -10.48
C MET A 77 5.12 1.65 -9.06
N LEU A 78 5.60 0.41 -8.90
CA LEU A 78 5.89 -0.17 -7.58
C LEU A 78 7.00 0.60 -6.87
N GLN A 79 8.07 0.95 -7.59
CA GLN A 79 9.20 1.71 -7.03
C GLN A 79 8.79 3.10 -6.50
N SER A 80 7.75 3.69 -7.07
CA SER A 80 7.24 5.01 -6.70
C SER A 80 5.96 4.94 -5.85
N LEU A 81 5.47 3.74 -5.55
CA LEU A 81 4.28 3.55 -4.74
C LEU A 81 4.55 4.01 -3.31
N LYS A 82 3.69 4.85 -2.76
CA LYS A 82 3.77 5.34 -1.39
C LYS A 82 2.58 4.83 -0.58
N TYR A 83 2.87 4.31 0.60
CA TYR A 83 1.90 4.02 1.63
C TYR A 83 1.63 5.29 2.44
N VAL A 84 0.34 5.57 2.66
CA VAL A 84 -0.12 6.64 3.53
C VAL A 84 -0.99 5.98 4.60
N PRO A 85 -0.66 6.10 5.88
CA PRO A 85 -1.49 5.59 6.97
C PRO A 85 -2.87 6.27 7.02
N GLU A 86 -3.86 5.62 7.60
CA GLU A 86 -5.21 6.18 7.77
C GLU A 86 -5.24 7.49 8.55
N ASN A 87 -4.36 7.65 9.54
CA ASN A 87 -4.24 8.88 10.33
C ASN A 87 -3.84 10.10 9.47
N ASP A 88 -3.17 9.87 8.35
CA ASP A 88 -2.78 10.89 7.37
C ASP A 88 -3.77 10.97 6.18
N GLY A 89 -4.97 10.39 6.32
CA GLY A 89 -6.01 10.36 5.29
C GLY A 89 -5.83 9.25 4.24
N GLY A 90 -4.96 8.28 4.51
CA GLY A 90 -4.70 7.13 3.65
C GLY A 90 -5.80 6.06 3.67
N ASN A 91 -5.57 4.98 2.92
CA ASN A 91 -6.46 3.82 2.87
C ASN A 91 -5.68 2.55 2.56
N THR A 92 -5.45 1.72 3.58
CA THR A 92 -4.65 0.49 3.47
C THR A 92 -5.23 -0.50 2.45
N SER A 93 -6.55 -0.66 2.41
CA SER A 93 -7.20 -1.57 1.45
C SER A 93 -6.91 -1.18 -0.01
N LYS A 94 -7.06 0.10 -0.36
CA LYS A 94 -6.75 0.63 -1.70
C LYS A 94 -5.26 0.50 -2.02
N PHE A 95 -4.40 0.81 -1.05
CA PHE A 95 -2.95 0.65 -1.20
C PHE A 95 -2.58 -0.81 -1.50
N ILE A 96 -3.03 -1.76 -0.69
CA ILE A 96 -2.76 -3.19 -0.87
C ILE A 96 -3.32 -3.69 -2.21
N SER A 97 -4.54 -3.30 -2.59
CA SER A 97 -5.11 -3.68 -3.88
C SER A 97 -4.24 -3.21 -5.04
N LYS A 98 -3.80 -1.95 -5.00
CA LYS A 98 -2.89 -1.37 -6.00
C LYS A 98 -1.53 -2.07 -6.00
N PHE A 99 -0.92 -2.29 -4.83
CA PHE A 99 0.35 -3.00 -4.69
C PHE A 99 0.30 -4.38 -5.33
N ARG A 100 -0.70 -5.20 -4.96
CA ARG A 100 -0.87 -6.56 -5.51
C ARG A 100 -1.06 -6.55 -7.02
N LYS A 101 -1.86 -5.62 -7.53
CA LYS A 101 -2.12 -5.49 -8.97
C LYS A 101 -0.84 -5.15 -9.73
N LEU A 102 -0.03 -4.22 -9.21
CA LEU A 102 1.24 -3.88 -9.82
C LEU A 102 2.25 -5.03 -9.76
N CYS A 103 2.32 -5.78 -8.64
CA CYS A 103 3.17 -6.97 -8.56
C CYS A 103 2.78 -8.04 -9.59
N TYR A 104 1.48 -8.31 -9.73
CA TYR A 104 0.96 -9.24 -10.74
C TYR A 104 1.31 -8.78 -12.16
N ASN A 105 1.01 -7.52 -12.49
CA ASN A 105 1.29 -6.96 -13.81
C ASN A 105 2.78 -6.92 -14.16
N ALA A 106 3.65 -6.87 -13.15
CA ALA A 106 5.10 -6.86 -13.31
C ALA A 106 5.74 -8.27 -13.28
N ASP A 107 4.94 -9.35 -13.18
CA ASP A 107 5.39 -10.73 -12.92
C ASP A 107 6.33 -10.88 -11.71
N ILE A 108 6.11 -10.09 -10.67
CA ILE A 108 6.92 -10.12 -9.44
C ILE A 108 6.29 -11.09 -8.45
N ASN A 109 6.62 -12.37 -8.59
CA ASN A 109 6.15 -13.45 -7.71
C ASN A 109 7.11 -13.73 -6.54
N ASP A 110 8.35 -13.23 -6.61
CA ASP A 110 9.35 -13.40 -5.57
C ASP A 110 8.98 -12.59 -4.31
N ILE A 111 8.84 -13.30 -3.19
CA ILE A 111 8.37 -12.71 -1.92
C ILE A 111 9.37 -11.72 -1.35
N GLU A 112 10.68 -11.95 -1.49
CA GLU A 112 11.71 -11.04 -1.00
C GLU A 112 11.71 -9.72 -1.78
N LYS A 113 11.50 -9.77 -3.10
CA LYS A 113 11.28 -8.58 -3.92
C LYS A 113 10.01 -7.84 -3.49
N GLN A 114 8.91 -8.54 -3.23
CA GLN A 114 7.68 -7.91 -2.75
C GLN A 114 7.87 -7.22 -1.40
N LYS A 115 8.54 -7.86 -0.43
CA LYS A 115 8.93 -7.26 0.86
C LYS A 115 9.72 -5.96 0.66
N LYS A 116 10.70 -5.99 -0.24
CA LYS A 116 11.53 -4.81 -0.57
C LYS A 116 10.69 -3.66 -1.15
N TYR A 117 9.72 -3.95 -2.00
CA TYR A 117 8.82 -2.94 -2.55
C TYR A 117 7.89 -2.35 -1.48
N LEU A 118 7.31 -3.18 -0.61
CA LEU A 118 6.50 -2.69 0.51
C LEU A 118 7.32 -1.82 1.46
N TYR A 119 8.52 -2.25 1.84
CA TYR A 119 9.40 -1.46 2.70
C TYR A 119 9.70 -0.07 2.10
N LYS A 120 10.04 -0.02 0.81
CA LYS A 120 10.31 1.23 0.10
C LYS A 120 9.10 2.16 0.00
N SER A 121 7.89 1.61 0.12
CA SER A 121 6.67 2.41 0.07
C SER A 121 6.36 3.14 1.36
N LEU A 122 6.99 2.75 2.47
CA LEU A 122 6.71 3.32 3.79
C LEU A 122 7.04 4.82 3.83
N PRO A 123 6.30 5.62 4.62
CA PRO A 123 6.64 7.01 4.86
C PRO A 123 8.00 7.05 5.57
N MET A 124 9.03 7.40 4.82
CA MET A 124 10.43 7.34 5.23
C MET A 124 10.79 8.51 6.15
N ASN A 125 10.15 8.59 7.31
CA ASN A 125 10.65 9.42 8.40
C ASN A 125 11.64 8.53 9.14
N HIS A 126 12.93 8.87 9.08
CA HIS A 126 14.11 8.08 9.45
C HIS A 126 14.11 7.55 10.90
N PHE A 127 13.22 6.64 11.25
CA PHE A 127 13.12 6.04 12.57
C PHE A 127 13.49 4.58 12.51
N ASP A 128 14.58 4.24 13.20
CA ASP A 128 15.07 2.87 13.32
C ASP A 128 13.99 1.91 13.85
N SER A 129 13.08 2.40 14.71
CA SER A 129 11.98 1.62 15.28
C SER A 129 10.99 1.10 14.25
N ILE A 130 10.59 1.92 13.27
CA ILE A 130 9.66 1.53 12.21
C ILE A 130 10.29 0.45 11.33
N SER A 131 11.56 0.65 10.96
CA SER A 131 12.32 -0.31 10.16
C SER A 131 12.48 -1.64 10.88
N ILE A 132 12.87 -1.62 12.16
CA ILE A 132 13.03 -2.83 12.99
C ILE A 132 11.71 -3.60 13.09
N GLU A 133 10.60 -2.91 13.39
CA GLU A 133 9.31 -3.57 13.53
C GLU A 133 8.82 -4.16 12.19
N PHE A 134 9.04 -3.45 11.09
CA PHE A 134 8.75 -3.98 9.76
C PHE A 134 9.53 -5.27 9.49
N TYR A 135 10.87 -5.24 9.63
CA TYR A 135 11.69 -6.43 9.35
C TYR A 135 11.33 -7.61 10.26
N LYS A 136 11.03 -7.33 11.54
CA LYS A 136 10.59 -8.35 12.49
C LYS A 136 9.28 -9.02 12.06
N LYS A 137 8.28 -8.25 11.63
CA LYS A 137 7.02 -8.80 11.10
C LYS A 137 7.21 -9.58 9.79
N MET A 138 8.16 -9.14 8.96
CA MET A 138 8.41 -9.75 7.65
C MET A 138 9.37 -10.96 7.66
N GLU A 139 10.01 -11.27 8.79
CA GLU A 139 11.06 -12.31 8.89
C GLU A 139 10.59 -13.67 8.36
N ASN A 140 9.43 -14.15 8.82
CA ASN A 140 8.92 -15.49 8.50
C ASN A 140 7.86 -15.49 7.39
N VAL A 141 7.77 -14.42 6.59
CA VAL A 141 6.79 -14.31 5.51
C VAL A 141 7.29 -15.03 4.25
N ASP A 142 6.53 -16.03 3.80
CA ASP A 142 6.85 -16.94 2.69
C ASP A 142 5.81 -16.91 1.55
N SER A 143 4.76 -16.10 1.70
CA SER A 143 3.65 -16.03 0.75
C SER A 143 2.99 -14.66 0.74
N ILE A 144 2.34 -14.31 -0.37
CA ILE A 144 1.70 -13.00 -0.54
C ILE A 144 0.54 -12.78 0.45
N ASN A 145 -0.22 -13.83 0.78
CA ASN A 145 -1.31 -13.71 1.74
C ASN A 145 -0.79 -13.44 3.15
N LYS A 146 0.31 -14.11 3.55
CA LYS A 146 0.98 -13.85 4.81
C LYS A 146 1.62 -12.46 4.84
N LEU A 147 2.22 -12.03 3.73
CA LEU A 147 2.78 -10.68 3.56
C LEU A 147 1.73 -9.59 3.79
N ILE A 148 0.56 -9.72 3.16
CA ILE A 148 -0.54 -8.77 3.33
C ILE A 148 -1.05 -8.75 4.77
N LYS A 149 -1.18 -9.93 5.40
CA LYS A 149 -1.61 -10.02 6.79
C LYS A 149 -0.65 -9.33 7.75
N GLU A 150 0.65 -9.63 7.64
CA GLU A 150 1.67 -8.98 8.48
C GLU A 150 1.77 -7.49 8.20
N PHE A 151 1.53 -7.06 6.96
CA PHE A 151 1.46 -5.63 6.62
C PHE A 151 0.24 -4.94 7.25
N GLU A 152 -0.92 -5.59 7.31
CA GLU A 152 -2.08 -5.06 8.02
C GLU A 152 -1.78 -4.87 9.52
N ASP A 153 -1.18 -5.89 10.16
CA ASP A 153 -0.77 -5.79 11.56
C ASP A 153 0.29 -4.69 11.77
N PHE A 154 1.16 -4.48 10.78
CA PHE A 154 2.11 -3.37 10.75
C PHE A 154 1.44 -2.01 10.55
N ALA A 155 0.42 -1.91 9.72
CA ALA A 155 -0.37 -0.70 9.52
C ALA A 155 -1.08 -0.28 10.81
N ILE A 156 -1.63 -1.25 11.56
CA ILE A 156 -2.18 -1.02 12.91
C ILE A 156 -1.10 -0.56 13.89
N TYR A 157 0.10 -1.14 13.84
CA TYR A 157 1.22 -0.66 14.64
C TYR A 157 1.54 0.81 14.31
N LEU A 158 1.67 1.15 13.03
CA LEU A 158 1.93 2.51 12.58
C LEU A 158 0.85 3.51 13.02
N SER A 159 -0.43 3.14 12.96
CA SER A 159 -1.54 4.03 13.34
C SER A 159 -1.60 4.31 14.85
N ASN A 160 -0.96 3.48 15.67
CA ASN A 160 -0.84 3.69 17.11
C ASN A 160 0.42 4.48 17.50
N LEU A 161 1.31 4.79 16.55
CA LEU A 161 2.52 5.57 16.86
C LEU A 161 2.17 7.04 17.11
N ILE A 162 2.63 7.54 18.24
CA ILE A 162 2.72 8.96 18.52
C ILE A 162 4.03 9.46 17.90
N VAL A 163 3.93 10.18 16.80
CA VAL A 163 5.06 10.73 16.06
C VAL A 163 5.25 12.23 16.36
N ASN A 164 6.39 12.79 15.97
CA ASN A 164 6.62 14.23 16.08
C ASN A 164 5.44 15.02 15.48
N GLU A 165 5.05 16.09 16.15
CA GLU A 165 3.87 16.92 15.86
C GLU A 165 2.50 16.27 16.10
N SER A 166 2.46 15.04 16.64
CA SER A 166 1.19 14.43 17.05
C SER A 166 0.50 15.26 18.13
N ILE A 167 -0.82 15.37 18.00
CA ILE A 167 -1.67 16.05 18.96
C ILE A 167 -2.28 15.00 19.89
N VAL A 168 -2.01 15.13 21.20
CA VAL A 168 -2.51 14.19 22.21
C VAL A 168 -3.32 14.89 23.29
N ALA A 169 -4.20 14.13 23.92
CA ALA A 169 -4.86 14.51 25.16
C ALA A 169 -4.36 13.60 26.28
N LEU A 170 -3.87 14.18 27.37
CA LEU A 170 -3.38 13.44 28.53
C LEU A 170 -4.48 13.32 29.59
N LYS A 171 -4.70 12.12 30.13
CA LYS A 171 -5.74 11.84 31.15
C LYS A 171 -5.11 11.30 32.42
N HIS A 172 -5.38 11.94 33.55
CA HIS A 172 -4.93 11.46 34.85
C HIS A 172 -5.75 10.23 35.26
N VAL A 173 -5.08 9.07 35.37
CA VAL A 173 -5.72 7.75 35.56
C VAL A 173 -6.61 7.70 36.80
N ALA A 174 -6.09 8.13 37.96
CA ALA A 174 -6.83 8.00 39.23
C ALA A 174 -8.10 8.87 39.29
N THR A 175 -8.08 10.06 38.68
CA THR A 175 -9.22 11.00 38.73
C THR A 175 -10.11 10.94 37.49
N GLY A 176 -9.63 10.32 36.41
CA GLY A 176 -10.26 10.37 35.10
C GLY A 176 -10.30 11.76 34.43
N LYS A 177 -9.70 12.79 35.05
CA LYS A 177 -9.67 14.15 34.51
C LYS A 177 -8.59 14.29 33.43
N TYR A 178 -8.90 14.99 32.36
CA TYR A 178 -7.89 15.38 31.37
C TYR A 178 -7.01 16.49 31.94
N LEU A 179 -5.71 16.43 31.66
CA LEU A 179 -4.78 17.51 31.92
C LEU A 179 -5.21 18.71 31.07
N SER A 180 -5.79 19.69 31.75
CA SER A 180 -6.08 21.00 31.19
C SER A 180 -4.93 21.93 31.55
N SER A 181 -4.55 22.81 30.62
CA SER A 181 -3.69 23.92 30.97
C SER A 181 -4.50 24.85 31.89
N ILE A 182 -3.91 25.24 33.03
CA ILE A 182 -4.44 26.35 33.80
C ILE A 182 -4.10 27.60 33.00
N GLU A 183 -5.06 28.48 32.74
CA GLU A 183 -4.97 29.69 31.88
C GLU A 183 -3.82 30.66 32.21
N ASN A 184 -3.00 30.38 33.24
CA ASN A 184 -1.94 31.26 33.73
C ASN A 184 -0.53 30.64 33.73
N PHE A 185 -0.30 29.47 33.13
CA PHE A 185 1.06 28.91 32.97
C PHE A 185 1.42 28.78 31.48
N PHE A 186 2.04 29.84 30.94
CA PHE A 186 2.75 29.85 29.65
C PHE A 186 4.13 29.15 29.78
N GLY A 187 4.14 27.96 30.38
CA GLY A 187 5.37 27.22 30.65
C GLY A 187 5.41 25.94 29.83
N ASP A 188 6.46 25.79 29.03
CA ASP A 188 6.82 24.52 28.38
C ASP A 188 6.92 23.41 29.44
N ILE A 189 6.13 22.34 29.32
CA ILE A 189 6.35 21.14 30.13
C ILE A 189 7.44 20.33 29.44
N VAL A 190 8.67 20.49 29.93
CA VAL A 190 9.81 19.65 29.56
C VAL A 190 9.79 18.45 30.50
N SER A 191 9.34 17.28 30.04
CA SER A 191 9.60 16.05 30.78
C SER A 191 10.92 15.45 30.30
N ALA A 192 11.76 15.09 31.28
CA ALA A 192 13.05 14.41 31.21
C ALA A 192 13.58 14.12 29.79
N GLU A 193 14.68 14.82 29.45
CA GLU A 193 15.61 14.58 28.34
C GLU A 193 14.95 14.06 27.05
N GLU A 194 14.72 14.97 26.08
CA GLU A 194 14.48 14.68 24.64
C GLU A 194 13.02 14.71 24.10
N SER A 195 12.02 15.20 24.86
CA SER A 195 10.70 15.54 24.30
C SER A 195 10.08 16.81 24.90
N LYS A 196 9.39 17.60 24.08
CA LYS A 196 8.74 18.87 24.47
C LYS A 196 7.25 18.82 24.16
N LEU A 197 6.41 19.06 25.17
CA LEU A 197 4.97 19.24 25.00
C LEU A 197 4.67 20.73 24.86
N ILE A 198 4.16 21.13 23.70
CA ILE A 198 3.70 22.50 23.46
C ILE A 198 2.18 22.48 23.32
N ARG A 199 1.49 23.40 23.99
CA ARG A 199 0.05 23.55 23.83
C ARG A 199 -0.28 23.96 22.39
N ASP A 200 -1.26 23.30 21.77
CA ASP A 200 -1.73 23.69 20.44
C ASP A 200 -2.94 24.62 20.54
N ASP A 201 -2.69 25.92 20.38
CA ASP A 201 -3.71 26.96 20.46
C ASP A 201 -4.52 27.12 19.17
N SER A 202 -4.17 26.42 18.08
CA SER A 202 -4.92 26.47 16.81
C SER A 202 -6.29 25.79 16.89
N ILE A 203 -6.51 24.95 17.91
CA ILE A 203 -7.76 24.19 18.16
C ILE A 203 -8.51 24.73 19.40
N ALA A 204 -8.17 25.94 19.87
CA ALA A 204 -8.70 26.54 21.10
C ALA A 204 -10.24 26.71 21.13
N ALA A 205 -10.94 26.55 20.01
CA ALA A 205 -12.40 26.70 19.91
C ALA A 205 -13.22 25.54 20.53
N LEU A 206 -12.60 24.43 20.98
CA LEU A 206 -13.32 23.21 21.39
C LEU A 206 -13.30 22.90 22.90
N ASN A 207 -12.82 23.78 23.79
CA ASN A 207 -12.75 23.55 25.25
C ASN A 207 -11.96 22.29 25.70
N TYR A 208 -11.18 21.67 24.81
CA TYR A 208 -10.24 20.61 25.12
C TYR A 208 -8.81 21.11 24.93
N ASN A 209 -7.95 20.88 25.92
CA ASN A 209 -6.53 21.22 25.82
C ASN A 209 -5.79 20.13 25.05
N TYR A 210 -5.47 20.43 23.81
CA TYR A 210 -4.69 19.59 22.93
C TYR A 210 -3.20 19.93 23.04
N TRP A 211 -2.35 18.92 23.13
CA TRP A 211 -0.90 19.09 23.26
C TRP A 211 -0.21 18.55 22.02
N LYS A 212 0.60 19.40 21.38
CA LYS A 212 1.48 19.00 20.29
C LYS A 212 2.79 18.48 20.87
N ILE A 213 3.10 17.22 20.57
CA ILE A 213 4.34 16.59 21.02
C ILE A 213 5.43 16.86 20.00
N TYR A 214 6.53 17.46 20.46
CA TYR A 214 7.77 17.54 19.70
C TYR A 214 8.75 16.51 20.24
N VAL A 215 9.11 15.53 19.42
CA VAL A 215 10.02 14.42 19.79
C VAL A 215 11.31 14.58 18.99
N THR A 216 12.45 14.80 19.67
CA THR A 216 13.76 14.93 19.01
C THR A 216 14.42 13.58 18.71
N LYS A 217 13.99 12.50 19.38
CA LYS A 217 14.44 11.12 19.14
C LYS A 217 13.35 10.14 19.61
N LEU A 218 12.91 9.23 18.74
CA LEU A 218 11.80 8.31 19.01
C LEU A 218 12.29 7.11 19.83
N GLU A 219 12.72 7.34 21.08
CA GLU A 219 12.47 6.29 22.07
C GLU A 219 10.96 6.27 22.26
N VAL A 220 10.37 5.12 21.99
CA VAL A 220 8.94 4.87 22.20
C VAL A 220 8.58 5.43 23.57
N ILE A 221 7.76 6.50 23.61
CA ILE A 221 7.14 6.99 24.85
C ILE A 221 6.10 5.94 25.25
N LEU A 222 6.57 4.76 25.62
CA LEU A 222 5.83 3.75 26.33
C LEU A 222 5.74 4.28 27.75
N LEU A 223 4.73 5.12 27.99
CA LEU A 223 4.02 5.29 29.27
C LEU A 223 4.88 5.02 30.52
N LYS A 224 6.03 5.69 30.65
CA LYS A 224 6.85 5.71 31.88
C LYS A 224 6.82 7.08 32.55
N LEU A 225 5.87 7.94 32.18
CA LEU A 225 5.73 9.27 32.77
C LEU A 225 4.88 9.31 34.06
N PHE A 226 4.31 8.18 34.48
CA PHE A 226 3.49 8.15 35.69
C PHE A 226 3.66 6.82 36.45
N ASN A 227 4.73 6.73 37.23
CA ASN A 227 4.76 5.95 38.47
C ASN A 227 5.19 6.89 39.60
#